data_AF-A0A8H5S8S7-F1
#
_entry.id   AF-A0A8H5S8S7-F1
#
_cell.length_a   1.000
_cell.length_b   1.000
_cell.length_c   1.000
_cell.angle_alpha   90.00
_cell.angle_beta   90.00
_cell.angle_gamma   90.00
#
_symmetry.space_group_name_H-M   'P 1'
#
loop_
_entity.id
_entity.type
_entity.pdbx_description
1 polymer ?
#
loop_
_entity_poly.entity_id
_entity_poly.type
_entity_poly.pdbx_seq_one_letter_code
_entity_poly.pdbx_strand_id
1 'polypeptide(L)'
;MVRILHMSRHYPLTSEMFDTNDFLRFDLEHPEQAVIIPTKYNSKIEMERDVKEVIAKLKESRERFGEMGRDKTLSHGQVRSTILIATYIVDSMNVIVKRYYFEREEGLRVKRQREYAAIKDVGMSKAFKHAAIALRYKLDLREKWFAFKVAQRGREMEDGLDKLKRYSAEALSISNGNEPHWGTTLPLA
;
A
#
# COMPACT_ATOMS: atom_id res chain seq x y z
N MET A 1 28.61 10.70 3.18
CA MET A 1 28.62 11.76 4.20
C MET A 1 27.20 11.85 4.75
N VAL A 2 26.95 11.20 5.89
CA VAL A 2 25.61 11.10 6.50
C VAL A 2 25.38 12.34 7.35
N ARG A 3 24.38 13.17 7.01
CA ARG A 3 23.95 14.28 7.87
C ARG A 3 22.86 13.79 8.80
N ILE A 4 23.19 13.63 10.08
CA ILE A 4 22.21 13.42 11.15
C ILE A 4 21.65 14.81 11.49
N LEU A 5 20.42 15.08 11.07
CA LEU A 5 19.68 16.26 11.52
C LEU A 5 19.01 15.93 12.85
N HIS A 6 19.59 16.44 13.93
CA HIS A 6 18.93 16.56 15.23
C HIS A 6 17.75 17.52 15.06
N MET A 7 16.52 17.06 15.34
CA MET A 7 15.38 17.98 15.41
C MET A 7 14.65 17.86 16.75
N SER A 8 14.52 19.04 17.35
CA SER A 8 13.94 19.40 18.63
C SER A 8 12.46 19.06 18.73
N ARG A 9 12.02 18.82 19.97
CA ARG A 9 10.61 18.84 20.41
C ARG A 9 9.93 20.13 19.92
N HIS A 10 8.66 20.00 19.51
CA HIS A 10 7.72 21.06 19.14
C HIS A 10 7.81 21.62 17.71
N TYR A 11 7.28 20.91 16.70
CA TYR A 11 6.58 21.53 15.55
C TYR A 11 5.56 20.51 14.96
N PRO A 12 4.35 20.93 14.56
CA PRO A 12 3.41 20.08 13.84
C PRO A 12 3.96 19.83 12.44
N LEU A 13 3.92 18.57 11.98
CA LEU A 13 4.39 18.14 10.67
C LEU A 13 3.67 18.93 9.56
N THR A 14 4.33 19.93 8.97
CA THR A 14 3.86 20.67 7.81
C THR A 14 4.04 19.82 6.55
N SER A 15 3.10 19.93 5.61
CA SER A 15 3.02 19.18 4.35
C SER A 15 4.17 19.44 3.35
N GLU A 16 5.21 20.17 3.76
CA GLU A 16 6.28 20.69 2.90
C GLU A 16 7.50 19.77 2.79
N MET A 17 7.54 18.61 3.46
CA MET A 17 8.72 17.71 3.43
C MET A 17 8.66 16.59 2.38
N PHE A 18 7.66 16.55 1.48
CA PHE A 18 7.46 15.42 0.56
C PHE A 18 8.13 15.54 -0.82
N ASP A 19 8.89 16.61 -1.09
CA ASP A 19 9.46 16.88 -2.43
C ASP A 19 10.90 16.37 -2.65
N THR A 20 11.36 15.40 -1.87
CA THR A 20 12.50 14.54 -2.24
C THR A 20 11.97 13.22 -2.82
N ASN A 21 11.62 13.29 -4.11
CA ASN A 21 10.74 12.45 -4.95
C ASN A 21 10.98 10.91 -5.03
N ASP A 22 11.91 10.32 -4.29
CA ASP A 22 12.33 8.92 -4.49
C ASP A 22 11.84 7.94 -3.42
N PHE A 23 11.49 8.42 -2.22
CA PHE A 23 11.09 7.57 -1.10
C PHE A 23 9.96 8.17 -0.27
N LEU A 24 8.99 7.34 0.10
CA LEU A 24 8.01 7.61 1.15
C LEU A 24 8.63 7.15 2.47
N ARG A 25 8.90 8.08 3.38
CA ARG A 25 9.17 7.75 4.78
C ARG A 25 7.86 7.88 5.54
N PHE A 26 7.49 6.83 6.25
CA PHE A 26 6.36 6.95 7.16
C PHE A 26 6.65 6.33 8.51
N ASP A 27 6.18 7.04 9.51
CA ASP A 27 6.23 6.64 10.89
C ASP A 27 4.84 6.88 11.46
N LEU A 28 4.25 5.84 12.02
CA LEU A 28 2.98 5.99 12.70
C LEU A 28 3.21 6.63 14.08
N GLU A 29 4.27 6.28 14.81
CA GLU A 29 4.43 6.64 16.24
C GLU A 29 5.89 6.69 16.81
N HIS A 30 6.90 6.12 16.14
CA HIS A 30 8.32 6.15 16.53
C HIS A 30 9.26 6.46 15.34
N PRO A 31 9.95 7.62 15.30
CA PRO A 31 10.68 8.08 14.10
C PRO A 31 11.85 7.16 13.72
N GLU A 32 12.27 6.32 14.66
CA GLU A 32 13.32 5.30 14.54
C GLU A 32 12.85 4.00 13.86
N GLN A 33 11.54 3.76 13.81
CA GLN A 33 10.90 2.63 13.12
C GLN A 33 10.26 3.04 11.79
N ALA A 34 10.66 4.20 11.27
CA ALA A 34 10.11 4.73 10.05
C ALA A 34 10.40 3.78 8.89
N VAL A 35 9.34 3.32 8.23
CA VAL A 35 9.44 2.48 7.03
C VAL A 35 9.75 3.40 5.85
N ILE A 36 10.72 2.98 5.04
CA ILE A 36 11.17 3.72 3.86
C ILE A 36 10.76 2.92 2.62
N ILE A 37 9.76 3.42 1.90
CA ILE A 37 9.20 2.81 0.69
C ILE A 37 9.68 3.57 -0.54
N PRO A 38 10.40 2.94 -1.47
CA PRO A 38 10.69 3.52 -2.79
C PRO A 38 9.41 3.92 -3.55
N THR A 39 9.42 5.07 -4.23
CA THR A 39 8.29 5.51 -5.08
C THR A 39 8.23 4.75 -6.42
N LYS A 40 9.27 3.97 -6.74
CA LYS A 40 9.37 3.11 -7.92
C LYS A 40 10.05 1.79 -7.59
N TYR A 41 9.58 0.73 -8.23
CA TYR A 41 10.13 -0.62 -8.08
C TYR A 41 10.45 -1.28 -9.41
N ASN A 42 11.66 -1.80 -9.52
CA ASN A 42 12.04 -2.72 -10.59
C ASN A 42 11.74 -4.18 -10.23
N SER A 43 11.67 -4.50 -8.93
CA SER A 43 11.43 -5.85 -8.41
C SER A 43 10.03 -6.02 -7.85
N LYS A 44 9.36 -7.10 -8.27
CA LYS A 44 8.06 -7.51 -7.71
C LYS A 44 8.19 -7.85 -6.23
N ILE A 45 9.30 -8.51 -5.88
CA ILE A 45 9.52 -9.07 -4.55
C ILE A 45 9.65 -7.95 -3.53
N GLU A 46 10.40 -6.89 -3.88
CA GLU A 46 10.57 -5.70 -3.03
C GLU A 46 9.24 -4.97 -2.86
N MET A 47 8.52 -4.71 -3.95
CA MET A 47 7.19 -4.09 -3.87
C MET A 47 6.22 -4.92 -3.00
N GLU A 48 6.16 -6.24 -3.19
CA GLU A 48 5.28 -7.10 -2.38
C GLU A 48 5.72 -7.20 -0.92
N ARG A 49 7.02 -7.12 -0.61
CA ARG A 49 7.53 -7.04 0.75
C ARG A 49 7.04 -5.76 1.43
N ASP A 50 7.19 -4.63 0.75
CA ASP A 50 6.88 -3.33 1.35
C ASP A 50 5.35 -3.15 1.49
N VAL A 51 4.52 -3.71 0.59
CA VAL A 51 3.05 -3.81 0.82
C VAL A 51 2.74 -4.58 2.10
N LYS A 52 3.41 -5.72 2.32
CA LYS A 52 3.19 -6.51 3.55
C LYS A 52 3.64 -5.76 4.79
N GLU A 53 4.71 -4.99 4.70
CA GLU A 53 5.21 -4.16 5.79
C GLU A 53 4.23 -3.06 6.16
N VAL A 54 3.61 -2.38 5.19
CA VAL A 54 2.52 -1.43 5.44
C VAL A 54 1.38 -2.11 6.18
N ILE A 55 0.91 -3.26 5.70
CA ILE A 55 -0.20 -4.00 6.35
C ILE A 55 0.19 -4.42 7.78
N ALA A 56 1.42 -4.88 7.98
CA ALA A 56 1.92 -5.25 9.30
C ALA A 56 1.94 -4.06 10.27
N LYS A 57 2.37 -2.88 9.79
CA LYS A 57 2.37 -1.65 10.60
C LYS A 57 0.97 -1.17 10.95
N LEU A 58 0.00 -1.30 10.04
CA LEU A 58 -1.42 -1.03 10.37
C LEU A 58 -1.93 -1.98 11.46
N LYS A 59 -1.55 -3.26 11.40
CA LYS A 59 -1.90 -4.24 12.43
C LYS A 59 -1.24 -3.95 13.78
N GLU A 60 0.04 -3.61 13.80
CA GLU A 60 0.80 -3.24 15.02
C GLU A 60 0.17 -2.02 15.71
N SER A 61 -0.15 -0.97 14.93
CA SER A 61 -0.82 0.22 15.45
C SER A 61 -2.21 -0.10 16.02
N ARG A 62 -2.98 -0.96 15.35
CA ARG A 62 -4.28 -1.45 15.86
C ARG A 62 -4.15 -2.12 17.22
N GLU A 63 -3.19 -3.04 17.36
CA GLU A 63 -2.97 -3.79 18.59
C GLU A 63 -2.57 -2.85 19.74
N ARG A 64 -1.66 -1.91 19.46
CA ARG A 64 -1.24 -0.89 20.42
C ARG A 64 -2.37 0.02 20.87
N PHE A 65 -3.24 0.47 19.97
CA PHE A 65 -4.43 1.23 20.36
C PHE A 65 -5.37 0.42 21.22
N GLY A 66 -5.52 -0.87 20.97
CA GLY A 66 -6.26 -1.77 21.86
C GLY A 66 -5.70 -1.81 23.28
N GLU A 67 -4.38 -1.83 23.44
CA GLU A 67 -3.70 -1.75 24.74
C GLU A 67 -3.92 -0.39 25.41
N MET A 68 -3.61 0.70 24.70
CA MET A 68 -3.76 2.06 25.22
C MET A 68 -5.21 2.42 25.59
N GLY A 69 -6.18 1.89 24.83
CA GLY A 69 -7.59 2.05 25.13
C GLY A 69 -8.00 1.38 26.44
N ARG A 70 -7.50 0.16 26.71
CA ARG A 70 -7.71 -0.54 27.99
C ARG A 70 -7.04 0.18 29.16
N ASP A 71 -5.85 0.71 28.92
CA ASP A 71 -5.08 1.45 29.93
C ASP A 71 -5.60 2.89 30.14
N LYS A 72 -6.60 3.32 29.37
CA LYS A 72 -7.17 4.69 29.39
C LYS A 72 -6.14 5.79 29.13
N THR A 73 -5.11 5.48 28.35
CA THR A 73 -4.02 6.40 27.98
C THR A 73 -4.15 6.91 26.55
N LEU A 74 -5.13 6.40 25.79
CA LEU A 74 -5.31 6.75 24.38
C LEU A 74 -5.97 8.13 24.22
N SER A 75 -5.27 9.03 23.52
CA SER A 75 -5.82 10.35 23.20
C SER A 75 -6.46 10.42 21.81
N HIS A 76 -7.51 11.23 21.68
CA HIS A 76 -8.14 11.52 20.38
C HIS A 76 -7.14 12.11 19.37
N GLY A 77 -6.17 12.90 19.85
CA GLY A 77 -5.12 13.49 19.01
C GLY A 77 -4.26 12.44 18.33
N GLN A 78 -3.80 11.44 19.09
CA GLN A 78 -2.99 10.32 18.57
C GLN A 78 -3.78 9.47 17.57
N VAL A 79 -5.03 9.11 17.89
CA VAL A 79 -5.89 8.35 16.98
C VAL A 79 -6.04 9.09 15.64
N ARG A 80 -6.31 10.40 15.68
CA ARG A 80 -6.49 11.21 14.47
C ARG A 80 -5.20 11.29 13.64
N SER A 81 -4.05 11.56 14.27
CA SER A 81 -2.78 11.64 13.54
C SER A 81 -2.41 10.31 12.89
N THR A 82 -2.55 9.21 13.62
CA THR A 82 -2.20 7.87 13.12
C THR A 82 -3.12 7.46 11.97
N ILE A 83 -4.43 7.73 12.05
CA ILE A 83 -5.37 7.47 10.94
C ILE A 83 -5.04 8.30 9.69
N LEU A 84 -4.68 9.57 9.86
CA LEU A 84 -4.30 10.44 8.74
C LEU A 84 -3.05 9.92 8.03
N ILE A 85 -2.02 9.57 8.80
CA ILE A 85 -0.76 9.02 8.28
C ILE A 85 -1.04 7.68 7.58
N ALA A 86 -1.77 6.78 8.21
CA ALA A 86 -2.16 5.49 7.66
C ALA A 86 -2.92 5.61 6.33
N THR A 87 -3.84 6.56 6.23
CA THR A 87 -4.61 6.83 5.00
C THR A 87 -3.68 7.28 3.88
N TYR A 88 -2.81 8.26 4.16
CA TYR A 88 -1.85 8.77 3.18
C TYR A 88 -0.91 7.67 2.65
N ILE A 89 -0.41 6.80 3.53
CA ILE A 89 0.48 5.69 3.13
C ILE A 89 -0.26 4.69 2.24
N VAL A 90 -1.47 4.29 2.62
CA VAL A 90 -2.25 3.32 1.85
C VAL A 90 -2.58 3.88 0.46
N ASP A 91 -2.97 5.15 0.38
CA ASP A 91 -3.24 5.83 -0.89
C ASP A 91 -1.97 5.90 -1.75
N SER A 92 -0.84 6.28 -1.16
CA SER A 92 0.44 6.38 -1.85
C SER A 92 0.93 5.01 -2.35
N MET A 93 0.82 3.98 -1.51
CA MET A 93 1.21 2.61 -1.87
C MET A 93 0.30 2.03 -2.96
N ASN A 94 -0.99 2.35 -2.94
CA ASN A 94 -1.93 2.02 -4.01
C ASN A 94 -1.50 2.62 -5.35
N VAL A 95 -1.06 3.89 -5.36
CA VAL A 95 -0.53 4.54 -6.56
C VAL A 95 0.74 3.84 -7.05
N ILE A 96 1.66 3.48 -6.15
CA ILE A 96 2.91 2.80 -6.50
C ILE A 96 2.64 1.41 -7.11
N VAL A 97 1.76 0.62 -6.49
CA VAL A 97 1.38 -0.71 -7.01
C VAL A 97 0.73 -0.59 -8.39
N LYS A 98 -0.18 0.39 -8.58
CA LYS A 98 -0.79 0.67 -9.89
C LYS A 98 0.27 1.01 -10.93
N ARG A 99 1.19 1.93 -10.62
CA ARG A 99 2.29 2.33 -11.51
C ARG A 99 3.16 1.14 -11.90
N TYR A 100 3.58 0.32 -10.93
CA TYR A 100 4.43 -0.85 -11.15
C TYR A 100 3.82 -1.82 -12.17
N TYR A 101 2.53 -2.10 -12.07
CA TYR A 101 1.85 -3.01 -12.98
C TYR A 101 1.51 -2.37 -14.32
N PHE A 102 1.17 -1.08 -14.34
CA PHE A 102 0.94 -0.31 -15.55
C PHE A 102 2.18 -0.26 -16.46
N GLU A 103 3.37 0.03 -15.91
CA GLU A 103 4.62 0.06 -16.68
C GLU A 103 4.92 -1.30 -17.34
N ARG A 104 4.57 -2.40 -16.68
CA ARG A 104 4.72 -3.76 -17.22
C ARG A 104 3.67 -4.09 -18.27
N GLU A 105 2.45 -3.62 -18.10
CA GLU A 105 1.38 -3.73 -19.10
C GLU A 105 1.75 -2.98 -20.38
N GLU A 106 2.22 -1.74 -20.28
CA GLU A 106 2.71 -0.96 -21.43
C GLU A 106 3.92 -1.65 -22.09
N GLY A 107 4.84 -2.22 -21.31
CA GLY A 107 5.92 -3.05 -21.85
C GLY A 107 5.42 -4.27 -22.64
N LEU A 108 4.36 -4.93 -22.18
CA LEU A 108 3.72 -6.03 -22.92
C LEU A 108 3.02 -5.54 -24.19
N ARG A 109 2.35 -4.38 -24.13
CA ARG A 109 1.67 -3.76 -25.27
C ARG A 109 2.65 -3.37 -26.38
N VAL A 110 3.79 -2.77 -26.03
CA VAL A 110 4.85 -2.46 -26.99
C VAL A 110 5.44 -3.74 -27.60
N LYS A 111 5.69 -4.78 -26.78
CA LYS A 111 6.15 -6.08 -27.30
C LYS A 111 5.13 -6.68 -28.27
N ARG A 112 3.84 -6.64 -27.92
CA ARG A 112 2.74 -7.10 -28.77
C ARG A 112 2.73 -6.37 -30.12
N GLN A 113 2.86 -5.05 -30.14
CA GLN A 113 2.92 -4.26 -31.37
C GLN A 113 4.12 -4.64 -32.26
N ARG A 114 5.31 -4.83 -31.67
CA ARG A 114 6.51 -5.28 -32.41
C ARG A 114 6.31 -6.65 -33.03
N GLU A 115 5.71 -7.59 -32.30
CA GLU A 115 5.42 -8.95 -32.82
C GLU A 115 4.40 -8.89 -33.98
N TYR A 116 3.35 -8.06 -33.87
CA TYR A 116 2.42 -7.85 -34.98
C TYR A 116 3.12 -7.30 -36.23
N ALA A 117 4.04 -6.36 -36.06
CA ALA A 117 4.82 -5.78 -37.16
C ALA A 117 5.81 -6.78 -37.78
N ALA A 118 6.32 -7.74 -37.00
CA ALA A 118 7.30 -8.73 -37.45
C ALA A 118 6.67 -9.90 -38.24
N ILE A 119 5.37 -10.15 -38.11
CA ILE A 119 4.68 -11.18 -38.90
C ILE A 119 4.46 -10.67 -40.33
N LYS A 120 5.25 -11.17 -41.29
CA LYS A 120 5.00 -10.98 -42.72
C LYS A 120 3.55 -11.34 -43.07
N ASP A 121 2.91 -10.55 -43.93
CA ASP A 121 1.56 -10.77 -44.47
C ASP A 121 1.48 -11.99 -45.41
N VAL A 122 1.90 -13.16 -44.93
CA VAL A 122 1.75 -14.42 -45.66
C VAL A 122 0.32 -14.91 -45.48
N GLY A 123 -0.65 -14.26 -46.11
CA GLY A 123 -2.05 -14.71 -46.27
C GLY A 123 -2.85 -15.00 -44.98
N MET A 124 -2.28 -14.83 -43.79
CA MET A 124 -2.95 -15.09 -42.52
C MET A 124 -3.91 -13.97 -42.18
N SER A 125 -5.18 -14.32 -41.95
CA SER A 125 -6.17 -13.37 -41.48
C SER A 125 -5.80 -12.79 -40.10
N LYS A 126 -6.25 -11.54 -39.86
CA LYS A 126 -5.96 -10.79 -38.63
C LYS A 126 -6.30 -11.57 -37.34
N ALA A 127 -7.38 -12.36 -37.36
CA ALA A 127 -7.81 -13.16 -36.22
C ALA A 127 -6.83 -14.28 -35.89
N PHE A 128 -6.29 -14.98 -36.90
CA PHE A 128 -5.30 -16.04 -36.69
C PHE A 128 -3.95 -15.49 -36.23
N LYS A 129 -3.51 -14.34 -36.76
CA LYS A 129 -2.31 -13.64 -36.24
C LYS A 129 -2.49 -13.26 -34.78
N HIS A 130 -3.67 -12.76 -34.42
CA HIS A 130 -3.99 -12.39 -33.04
C HIS A 130 -3.99 -13.60 -32.10
N ALA A 131 -4.64 -14.69 -32.48
CA ALA A 131 -4.65 -15.94 -31.72
C ALA A 131 -3.23 -16.53 -31.55
N ALA A 132 -2.41 -16.52 -32.60
CA ALA A 132 -1.03 -17.02 -32.56
C ALA A 132 -0.14 -16.20 -31.59
N ILE A 133 -0.23 -14.87 -31.63
CA ILE A 133 0.51 -13.98 -30.72
C ILE A 133 0.00 -14.13 -29.28
N ALA A 134 -1.32 -14.17 -29.08
CA ALA A 134 -1.93 -14.33 -27.76
C ALA A 134 -1.55 -15.68 -27.11
N LEU A 135 -1.59 -16.78 -27.88
CA LEU A 135 -1.20 -18.11 -27.41
C LEU A 135 0.30 -18.23 -27.13
N ARG A 136 1.15 -17.75 -28.05
CA ARG A 136 2.61 -17.87 -27.93
C ARG A 136 3.16 -17.12 -26.73
N TYR A 137 2.54 -15.99 -26.36
CA TYR A 137 3.06 -15.11 -25.32
C TYR A 137 2.16 -15.00 -24.08
N LYS A 138 1.02 -15.70 -24.05
CA LYS A 138 0.02 -15.66 -22.96
C LYS A 138 -0.33 -14.23 -22.53
N LEU A 139 -0.38 -13.30 -23.48
CA LEU A 139 -0.39 -11.85 -23.19
C LEU A 139 -1.67 -11.40 -22.48
N ASP A 140 -2.83 -11.83 -22.97
CA ASP A 140 -4.12 -11.48 -22.35
C ASP A 140 -4.28 -12.04 -20.94
N LEU A 141 -3.70 -13.21 -20.67
CA LEU A 141 -3.67 -13.79 -19.32
C LEU A 141 -2.79 -12.95 -18.38
N ARG A 142 -1.69 -12.38 -18.88
CA ARG A 142 -0.79 -11.53 -18.09
C ARG A 142 -1.41 -10.17 -17.77
N GLU A 143 -2.08 -9.54 -18.73
CA GLU A 143 -2.80 -8.27 -18.52
C GLU A 143 -3.92 -8.42 -17.48
N LYS A 144 -4.77 -9.45 -17.63
CA LYS A 144 -5.81 -9.78 -16.64
C LYS A 144 -5.22 -10.09 -15.27
N TRP A 145 -4.07 -10.77 -15.23
CA TRP A 145 -3.37 -11.06 -13.98
C TRP A 145 -2.82 -9.80 -13.30
N PHE A 146 -2.29 -8.84 -14.04
CA PHE A 146 -1.85 -7.55 -13.48
C PHE A 146 -3.02 -6.77 -12.87
N ALA A 147 -4.13 -6.64 -13.59
CA ALA A 147 -5.34 -5.99 -13.07
C ALA A 147 -5.85 -6.67 -11.80
N PHE A 148 -5.89 -8.01 -11.79
CA PHE A 148 -6.24 -8.78 -10.60
C PHE A 148 -5.31 -8.49 -9.42
N LYS A 149 -3.99 -8.43 -9.64
CA LYS A 149 -3.00 -8.20 -8.58
C LYS A 149 -3.09 -6.78 -8.01
N VAL A 150 -3.32 -5.77 -8.84
CA VAL A 150 -3.59 -4.39 -8.38
C VAL A 150 -4.82 -4.37 -7.49
N ALA A 151 -5.93 -4.94 -7.95
CA ALA A 151 -7.17 -4.97 -7.19
C ALA A 151 -7.05 -5.77 -5.88
N GLN A 152 -6.32 -6.89 -5.90
CA GLN A 152 -6.07 -7.70 -4.71
C GLN A 152 -5.29 -6.90 -3.65
N ARG A 153 -4.16 -6.30 -4.02
CA ARG A 153 -3.31 -5.57 -3.06
C ARG A 153 -3.99 -4.31 -2.54
N GLY A 154 -4.74 -3.61 -3.40
CA GLY A 154 -5.53 -2.45 -2.97
C GLY A 154 -6.55 -2.83 -1.90
N ARG A 155 -7.32 -3.90 -2.13
CA ARG A 155 -8.28 -4.40 -1.13
C ARG A 155 -7.63 -4.83 0.18
N GLU A 156 -6.48 -5.50 0.13
CA GLU A 156 -5.77 -5.93 1.35
C GLU A 156 -5.31 -4.73 2.20
N MET A 157 -4.80 -3.66 1.57
CA MET A 157 -4.39 -2.45 2.28
C MET A 157 -5.60 -1.63 2.78
N GLU A 158 -6.66 -1.51 1.98
CA GLU A 158 -7.91 -0.84 2.36
C GLU A 158 -8.60 -1.55 3.54
N ASP A 159 -8.68 -2.89 3.53
CA ASP A 159 -9.22 -3.67 4.64
C ASP A 159 -8.40 -3.47 5.93
N GLY A 160 -7.06 -3.43 5.81
CA GLY A 160 -6.17 -3.10 6.94
C GLY A 160 -6.44 -1.71 7.51
N LEU A 161 -6.62 -0.71 6.65
CA LEU A 161 -6.92 0.67 7.04
C LEU A 161 -8.30 0.80 7.70
N ASP A 162 -9.31 0.14 7.13
CA ASP A 162 -10.67 0.16 7.67
C ASP A 162 -10.75 -0.52 9.03
N LYS A 163 -10.04 -1.64 9.21
CA LYS A 163 -9.86 -2.27 10.51
C LYS A 163 -9.20 -1.30 11.48
N LEU A 164 -8.08 -0.68 11.12
CA LEU A 164 -7.43 0.30 11.98
C LEU A 164 -8.41 1.41 12.40
N LYS A 165 -9.13 2.03 11.47
CA LYS A 165 -10.11 3.09 11.76
C LYS A 165 -11.19 2.63 12.76
N ARG A 166 -11.80 1.47 12.52
CA ARG A 166 -12.86 0.91 13.38
C ARG A 166 -12.35 0.62 14.79
N TYR A 167 -11.23 -0.11 14.88
CA TYR A 167 -10.65 -0.48 16.17
C TYR A 167 -10.12 0.72 16.94
N SER A 168 -9.56 1.73 16.27
CA SER A 168 -9.09 2.96 16.94
C SER A 168 -10.26 3.73 17.55
N ALA A 169 -11.38 3.84 16.83
CA ALA A 169 -12.58 4.52 17.32
C ALA A 169 -13.16 3.80 18.54
N GLU A 170 -13.16 2.48 18.53
CA GLU A 170 -13.63 1.68 19.66
C GLU A 170 -12.67 1.74 20.85
N ALA A 171 -11.36 1.62 20.63
CA ALA A 171 -10.36 1.77 21.68
C ALA A 171 -10.45 3.15 22.36
N LEU A 172 -10.74 4.19 21.60
CA LEU A 172 -10.98 5.53 22.14
C LEU A 172 -12.27 5.60 22.97
N SER A 173 -13.33 4.92 22.53
CA SER A 173 -14.57 4.80 23.31
C SER A 173 -14.32 4.13 24.66
N ILE A 174 -13.56 3.03 24.68
CA ILE A 174 -13.17 2.30 25.89
C ILE A 174 -12.32 3.19 26.80
N SER A 175 -11.36 3.92 26.23
CA SER A 175 -10.50 4.87 26.97
C SER A 175 -11.32 5.94 27.69
N ASN A 176 -12.45 6.36 27.10
CA ASN A 176 -13.38 7.33 27.70
C ASN A 176 -14.32 6.71 28.76
N GLY A 177 -14.17 5.43 29.08
CA GLY A 177 -14.93 4.74 30.13
C GLY A 177 -16.18 4.02 29.65
N ASN A 178 -16.40 3.90 28.33
CA ASN A 178 -17.51 3.12 27.79
C ASN A 178 -17.18 1.62 27.75
N GLU A 179 -18.19 0.77 27.84
CA GLU A 179 -18.01 -0.68 27.69
C GLU A 179 -17.67 -1.06 26.23
N PRO A 180 -16.79 -2.04 26.00
CA PRO A 180 -16.47 -2.52 24.66
C PRO A 180 -17.68 -3.16 23.97
N HIS A 181 -17.85 -2.99 22.66
CA HIS A 181 -18.98 -3.57 21.96
C HIS A 181 -18.86 -5.09 21.74
N TRP A 182 -17.69 -5.69 21.98
CA TRP A 182 -17.42 -7.14 21.86
C TRP A 182 -17.11 -7.85 23.19
N GLY A 183 -17.33 -7.21 24.35
CA GLY A 183 -16.92 -7.76 25.65
C GLY A 183 -15.42 -7.62 25.91
N THR A 184 -14.81 -8.38 26.82
CA THR A 184 -13.39 -8.19 27.24
C THR A 184 -12.34 -8.80 26.29
N THR A 185 -12.74 -9.51 25.23
CA THR A 185 -11.83 -10.21 24.30
C THR A 185 -11.92 -9.69 22.86
N LEU A 186 -10.84 -9.05 22.39
CA LEU A 186 -10.64 -8.74 20.97
C LEU A 186 -10.70 -10.06 20.18
N PRO A 187 -11.56 -10.23 19.17
CA PRO A 187 -11.44 -11.37 18.26
C PRO A 187 -10.11 -11.23 17.51
N LEU A 188 -9.18 -12.15 17.80
CA LEU A 188 -7.93 -12.33 17.07
C LEU A 188 -8.29 -12.73 15.63
N ALA A 189 -8.33 -11.75 14.73
CA ALA A 189 -8.41 -11.92 13.28
C ALA A 189 -7.30 -11.12 12.59
#